data_AF-A0A7W1AS24-F1
#
_entry.id   AF-A0A7W1AS24-F1
#
_cell.length_a   1.000
_cell.length_b   1.000
_cell.length_c   1.000
_cell.angle_alpha   90.00
_cell.angle_beta   90.00
_cell.angle_gamma   90.00
#
_symmetry.space_group_name_H-M   'P 1'
#
loop_
_entity.id
_entity.type
_entity.pdbx_description
1 polymer ?
#
loop_
_entity_poly.entity_id
_entity_poly.type
_entity_poly.pdbx_seq_one_letter_code
_entity_poly.pdbx_strand_id
1 'polypeptide(L)' 'MGRRVDVADLIDATEVARLLGLAQRNSVTTYLRRYADMPRPIVERAEGKTRLWLRPDIVAWANATGRHPAGDAA' A
#
# COMPACT_ATOMS: atom_id res chain seq x y z
N MET A 1 22.30 -4.66 -1.89
CA MET A 1 21.63 -5.91 -1.44
C MET A 1 20.17 -5.87 -1.87
N GLY A 2 19.69 -6.85 -2.62
CA GLY A 2 18.27 -6.94 -3.00
C GLY A 2 17.45 -7.66 -1.92
N ARG A 3 16.29 -7.13 -1.55
CA ARG A 3 15.32 -7.79 -0.65
C ARG A 3 14.63 -8.90 -1.44
N ARG A 4 14.64 -10.14 -0.94
CA ARG A 4 13.78 -11.21 -1.47
C ARG A 4 12.37 -10.94 -0.98
N VAL A 5 11.43 -10.88 -1.91
CA VAL A 5 10.01 -10.60 -1.64
C VAL A 5 9.20 -11.78 -2.16
N ASP A 6 8.20 -12.20 -1.40
CA ASP A 6 7.22 -13.15 -1.92
C ASP A 6 6.29 -12.41 -2.88
N VAL A 7 6.10 -12.97 -4.07
CA VAL A 7 5.19 -12.41 -5.08
C VAL A 7 3.74 -12.53 -4.61
N ALA A 8 3.43 -13.52 -3.76
CA ALA A 8 2.11 -13.68 -3.17
C ALA A 8 1.72 -12.53 -2.23
N ASP A 9 2.71 -11.83 -1.66
CA ASP A 9 2.49 -10.66 -0.80
C ASP A 9 2.38 -9.34 -1.57
N LEU A 10 2.54 -9.38 -2.90
CA LEU A 10 2.41 -8.19 -3.74
C LEU A 10 0.94 -7.84 -3.95
N ILE A 11 0.57 -6.62 -3.57
CA ILE A 11 -0.77 -6.07 -3.71
C ILE A 11 -0.77 -4.85 -4.61
N ASP A 12 -1.83 -4.68 -5.39
CA ASP A 12 -2.01 -3.50 -6.24
C ASP A 12 -2.61 -2.33 -5.47
N ALA A 13 -2.75 -1.18 -6.12
CA ALA A 13 -3.35 0.00 -5.48
C ALA A 13 -4.83 -0.19 -5.11
N THR A 14 -5.53 -1.16 -5.71
CA THR A 14 -6.93 -1.47 -5.35
C THR A 14 -6.98 -2.14 -3.98
N GLU A 15 -6.14 -3.14 -3.76
CA GLU A 15 -6.06 -3.84 -2.47
C GLU A 15 -5.45 -2.97 -1.38
N VAL A 16 -4.49 -2.09 -1.71
CA VAL A 16 -4.01 -1.05 -0.79
C VAL A 16 -5.16 -0.13 -0.36
N ALA A 17 -6.01 0.33 -1.28
CA ALA A 17 -7.15 1.16 -0.93
C ALA A 17 -8.09 0.43 0.04
N ARG A 18 -8.37 -0.85 -0.21
CA ARG A 18 -9.19 -1.68 0.67
C ARG A 18 -8.59 -1.81 2.07
N LEU A 19 -7.29 -2.09 2.18
CA LEU A 19 -6.56 -2.20 3.45
C LEU A 19 -6.53 -0.91 4.25
N LEU A 20 -6.62 0.24 3.59
CA LEU A 20 -6.62 1.56 4.22
C LEU A 20 -8.04 2.11 4.43
N GLY A 21 -9.09 1.36 4.07
CA GLY A 21 -10.48 1.82 4.13
C GLY A 21 -10.80 2.97 3.17
N LEU A 22 -10.04 3.10 2.08
CA LEU A 22 -10.23 4.14 1.06
C LEU A 22 -11.27 3.70 0.03
N ALA A 23 -12.15 4.63 -0.35
CA ALA A 23 -13.22 4.36 -1.31
C ALA A 23 -12.72 4.11 -2.74
N GLN A 24 -11.56 4.66 -3.13
CA GLN A 24 -11.07 4.61 -4.50
C GLN A 24 -9.57 4.29 -4.54
N ARG A 25 -9.18 3.47 -5.53
CA ARG A 25 -7.77 3.20 -5.88
C ARG A 25 -6.95 4.48 -6.08
N ASN A 26 -7.53 5.50 -6.70
CA ASN A 26 -6.83 6.75 -7.00
C ASN A 26 -6.43 7.51 -5.72
N SER A 27 -7.16 7.32 -4.61
CA SER A 27 -6.81 7.89 -3.31
C SER A 27 -5.45 7.41 -2.81
N VAL A 28 -5.01 6.21 -3.20
CA VAL A 28 -3.67 5.69 -2.87
C VAL A 28 -2.57 6.56 -3.47
N THR A 29 -2.74 7.07 -4.69
CA THR A 29 -1.76 7.98 -5.31
C THR A 29 -1.71 9.32 -4.58
N THR A 30 -2.84 9.83 -4.12
CA THR A 30 -2.90 11.04 -3.28
C THR A 30 -2.19 10.80 -1.95
N TYR A 31 -2.42 9.65 -1.31
CA TYR A 31 -1.75 9.28 -0.06
C TYR A 31 -0.25 9.15 -0.25
N LEU A 32 0.20 8.53 -1.34
CA LEU A 32 1.62 8.40 -1.68
C LEU A 32 2.33 9.76 -1.84
N ARG A 33 1.60 10.79 -2.30
CA ARG A 33 2.12 12.17 -2.40
C ARG A 33 2.03 12.91 -1.07
N ARG A 34 0.97 12.68 -0.29
CA ARG A 34 0.68 13.38 0.96
C ARG A 34 1.52 12.89 2.14
N TYR A 35 1.80 11.59 2.18
CA TYR A 35 2.49 10.91 3.28
C TYR A 35 3.82 10.38 2.76
N ALA A 36 4.90 11.10 3.10
CA ALA A 36 6.26 10.74 2.68
C ALA A 36 6.75 9.44 3.35
N ASP A 37 6.18 9.12 4.50
CA ASP A 37 6.38 7.91 5.31
C ASP A 37 5.62 6.69 4.79
N MET A 38 4.67 6.88 3.86
CA MET A 38 3.93 5.76 3.25
C MET A 38 4.89 4.87 2.44
N PRO A 39 4.79 3.53 2.55
CA PRO A 39 5.58 2.59 1.78
C PRO A 39 5.49 2.88 0.27
N ARG A 40 6.66 2.90 -0.37
CA ARG A 40 6.76 3.05 -1.83
C ARG A 40 6.48 1.72 -2.53
N PRO A 41 5.92 1.74 -3.74
CA PRO A 41 5.73 0.51 -4.50
C PRO A 41 7.09 -0.12 -4.82
N ILE A 42 7.19 -1.43 -4.63
CA ILE A 42 8.41 -2.21 -4.95
C ILE A 42 8.49 -2.53 -6.43
N VAL A 43 7.32 -2.66 -7.07
CA VAL A 43 7.22 -2.81 -8.51
C VAL A 43 6.47 -1.62 -9.07
N GLU A 44 7.09 -0.90 -10.00
CA GLU A 44 6.44 0.09 -10.83
C GLU A 44 6.66 -0.30 -12.30
N ARG A 45 5.57 -0.49 -13.05
CA ARG A 45 5.58 -0.94 -14.45
C ARG A 45 4.74 0.03 -15.29
N ALA A 46 5.24 0.33 -16.49
CA ALA A 46 4.65 1.18 -17.54
C ALA A 46 4.18 2.56 -17.04
N GLU A 47 5.02 3.59 -17.18
CA GLU A 47 4.68 5.02 -16.94
C GLU A 47 3.83 5.27 -15.67
N GLY A 48 4.07 4.51 -14.59
CA GLY A 48 3.35 4.64 -13.32
C GLY A 48 1.93 4.07 -13.25
N LYS A 49 1.45 3.35 -14.28
CA LYS A 49 0.08 2.78 -14.33
C LYS A 49 -0.08 1.55 -13.45
N THR A 50 0.96 0.73 -13.33
CA THR A 50 0.95 -0.46 -12.47
C THR A 50 1.96 -0.29 -11.35
N ARG A 51 1.46 -0.33 -10.12
CA ARG A 51 2.24 -0.21 -8.90
C ARG A 51 1.85 -1.36 -7.97
N LEU A 52 2.85 -2.06 -7.44
CA LEU A 52 2.67 -3.11 -6.46
C LEU A 52 3.44 -2.79 -5.19
N TRP A 53 2.79 -3.01 -4.06
CA TRP A 53 3.34 -2.86 -2.72
C TRP A 53 3.44 -4.21 -2.05
N LEU A 54 4.30 -4.30 -1.04
CA LEU A 54 4.20 -5.39 -0.09
C LEU A 54 3.04 -5.12 0.87
N ARG A 55 2.12 -6.08 0.94
CA ARG A 55 1.06 -6.11 1.93
C ARG A 55 1.56 -5.87 3.36
N PRO A 56 2.60 -6.55 3.87
CA PRO A 56 3.05 -6.36 5.25
C PRO A 56 3.56 -4.94 5.52
N ASP A 57 4.25 -4.31 4.55
CA ASP A 57 4.76 -2.95 4.72
C ASP A 57 3.61 -1.94 4.84
N ILE A 58 2.55 -2.11 4.03
CA ILE A 58 1.34 -1.25 4.08
C ILE A 58 0.58 -1.45 5.39
N VAL A 59 0.39 -2.70 5.84
CA VAL A 59 -0.29 -3.00 7.10
C VAL A 59 0.50 -2.43 8.29
N ALA A 60 1.82 -2.61 8.31
CA ALA A 60 2.67 -2.07 9.37
C ALA A 60 2.59 -0.53 9.44
N TRP A 61 2.64 0.14 8.29
CA TRP A 61 2.46 1.59 8.21
C TRP A 61 1.06 2.04 8.65
N ALA A 62 0.01 1.36 8.22
CA ALA A 62 -1.37 1.67 8.61
C ALA A 62 -1.58 1.51 10.12
N ASN A 63 -0.99 0.49 10.73
CA ASN A 63 -1.03 0.28 12.18
C ASN A 63 -0.24 1.35 12.94
N ALA A 64 0.98 1.67 12.49
CA ALA A 64 1.81 2.70 13.12
C ALA A 64 1.19 4.10 13.05
N THR A 65 0.37 4.37 12.03
CA THR A 65 -0.21 5.69 11.78
C THR A 65 -1.71 5.78 12.10
N GLY A 66 -2.34 4.69 12.55
CA GLY A 66 -3.77 4.61 12.83
C GLY A 66 -4.68 4.72 11.60
N ARG A 67 -4.17 4.38 10.40
CA ARG A 67 -4.84 4.53 9.09
C ARG A 67 -5.37 3.19 8.54
N HIS A 68 -5.76 2.28 9.42
CA HIS A 68 -6.48 1.07 9.05
C HIS A 68 -7.99 1.34 9.14
N PRO A 69 -8.84 0.65 8.35
CA PRO A 69 -10.28 0.73 8.55
C PRO A 69 -10.60 0.33 9.99
N ALA A 70 -11.48 1.08 10.63
CA ALA A 70 -11.79 0.97 12.06
C ALA A 70 -12.50 -0.35 12.48
N GLY A 71 -12.26 -1.47 11.78
CA GLY A 71 -13.00 -2.72 11.95
C GLY A 71 -12.19 -4.02 11.81
N ASP A 72 -10.86 -3.99 11.75
CA ASP A 72 -10.02 -5.21 11.62
C ASP A 72 -9.05 -5.40 12.80
N ALA A 73 -9.45 -4.94 14.00
CA ALA A 73 -8.85 -5.36 15.25
C ALA A 73 -9.65 -6.56 15.81
N ALA A 74 -9.39 -7.74 15.25
CA ALA A 74 -9.88 -9.02 15.77
C ALA A 74 -8.75 -10.05 15.78
#